data_AF-A0AA88CRS5-F1
#
_entry.id   AF-A0AA88CRS5-F1
#
_cell.length_a   1.000
_cell.length_b   1.000
_cell.length_c   1.000
_cell.angle_alpha   90.00
_cell.angle_beta   90.00
_cell.angle_gamma   90.00
#
_symmetry.space_group_name_H-M   'P 1'
#
loop_
_entity.id
_entity.type
_entity.pdbx_description
1 polymer ?
#
loop_
_entity_poly.entity_id
_entity_poly.type
_entity_poly.pdbx_seq_one_letter_code
_entity_poly.pdbx_strand_id
1 'polypeptide(L)'
;MVRPRRTMPVNLPEPDLATIVVNLQRQLLEQQRETDRLQKQIARFNQILQDNVVTPQENPPLTREDSLHKRFRRMKVPEFEGPTNSIEADNWLLDIQVILDFMGLTEQEKVLCASFVLKKDAQHWWMTVQMRRNVTTMSWQDFMIEFRAMYYNREILTA
;
A
#
# COMPACT_ATOMS: atom_id res chain seq x y z
N MET A 1 84.00 20.64 -31.38
CA MET A 1 83.88 20.74 -29.91
C MET A 1 82.69 21.63 -29.58
N VAL A 2 81.58 21.06 -29.11
CA VAL A 2 80.35 21.79 -28.79
C VAL A 2 80.34 22.09 -27.29
N ARG A 3 80.27 23.37 -26.89
CA ARG A 3 80.19 23.77 -25.49
C ARG A 3 78.81 23.39 -24.91
N PRO A 4 78.72 22.89 -23.67
CA PRO A 4 77.45 22.53 -23.07
C PRO A 4 76.64 23.79 -22.76
N ARG A 5 75.37 23.83 -23.18
CA ARG A 5 74.41 24.87 -22.78
C ARG A 5 74.20 24.76 -21.27
N ARG A 6 74.55 25.82 -20.53
CA ARG A 6 74.09 26.00 -19.15
C ARG A 6 72.57 26.16 -19.19
N THR A 7 71.84 25.16 -18.70
CA THR A 7 70.45 25.33 -18.28
C THR A 7 70.45 26.26 -17.08
N MET A 8 69.83 27.43 -17.25
CA MET A 8 69.53 28.32 -16.12
C MET A 8 68.52 27.59 -15.22
N PRO A 9 68.69 27.58 -13.89
CA PRO A 9 67.63 27.14 -13.01
C PRO A 9 66.43 28.07 -13.25
N VAL A 10 65.33 27.50 -13.71
CA VAL A 10 64.05 28.22 -13.78
C VAL A 10 63.71 28.54 -12.33
N ASN A 11 63.89 29.79 -11.94
CA ASN A 11 63.46 30.30 -10.66
C ASN A 11 61.93 30.39 -10.72
N LEU A 12 61.26 29.30 -10.35
CA LEU A 12 59.84 29.36 -10.05
C LEU A 12 59.72 30.22 -8.79
N PRO A 13 58.99 31.33 -8.82
CA PRO A 13 58.69 32.06 -7.60
C PRO A 13 58.01 31.09 -6.62
N GLU A 14 58.64 30.85 -5.46
CA GLU A 14 57.96 30.16 -4.37
C GLU A 14 56.69 30.96 -4.05
N PRO A 15 55.52 30.32 -3.98
CA PRO A 15 54.29 31.03 -3.67
C PRO A 15 54.43 31.67 -2.29
N ASP A 16 54.22 32.98 -2.21
CA ASP A 16 54.29 33.68 -0.93
C ASP A 16 53.20 33.14 0.04
N LEU A 17 53.39 33.39 1.33
CA LEU A 17 52.45 32.94 2.36
C LEU A 17 51.03 33.45 2.10
N ALA A 18 50.88 34.64 1.50
CA ALA A 18 49.58 35.20 1.14
C ALA A 18 48.85 34.39 0.06
N THR A 19 49.60 33.91 -0.95
CA THR A 19 49.12 33.07 -2.03
C THR A 19 48.72 31.69 -1.52
N ILE A 20 49.51 31.12 -0.61
CA ILE A 20 49.17 29.86 0.07
C ILE A 20 47.87 30.00 0.87
N VAL A 21 47.73 31.07 1.67
CA VAL A 21 46.51 31.31 2.47
C VAL A 21 45.28 31.49 1.60
N VAL A 22 45.36 32.28 0.52
CA VAL A 22 44.23 32.49 -0.40
C VAL A 22 43.84 31.19 -1.11
N ASN A 23 44.81 30.38 -1.53
CA ASN A 23 44.56 29.08 -2.15
C ASN A 23 43.93 28.10 -1.15
N LEU A 24 44.44 28.06 0.09
CA LEU A 24 43.88 27.21 1.15
C LEU A 24 42.45 27.63 1.50
N GLN A 25 42.18 28.93 1.55
CA GLN A 25 40.86 29.47 1.87
C GLN A 25 39.87 29.25 0.73
N ARG A 26 40.31 29.32 -0.53
CA ARG A 26 39.52 28.91 -1.69
C ARG A 26 39.21 27.41 -1.63
N GLN A 27 40.20 26.58 -1.30
CA GLN A 27 40.01 25.15 -1.15
C GLN A 27 39.04 24.82 -0.01
N LEU A 28 39.15 25.49 1.14
CA LEU A 28 38.22 25.34 2.26
C LEU A 28 36.80 25.77 1.89
N LEU A 29 36.64 26.86 1.12
CA LEU A 29 35.35 27.32 0.64
C LEU A 29 34.73 26.33 -0.37
N GLU A 30 35.53 25.76 -1.25
CA GLU A 30 35.11 24.71 -2.18
C GLU A 30 34.68 23.45 -1.43
N GLN A 31 35.45 23.02 -0.43
CA GLN A 31 35.09 21.91 0.45
C GLN A 31 33.78 22.19 1.20
N GLN A 32 33.57 23.40 1.72
CA GLN A 32 32.31 23.78 2.34
C GLN A 32 31.13 23.72 1.37
N ARG A 33 31.32 24.20 0.12
CA ARG A 33 30.28 24.09 -0.91
C ARG A 33 29.94 22.65 -1.25
N GLU A 34 30.93 21.76 -1.27
CA GLU A 34 30.70 20.33 -1.46
C GLU A 34 29.94 19.72 -0.28
N THR A 35 30.30 20.07 0.96
CA THR A 35 29.55 19.61 2.14
C THR A 35 28.11 20.11 2.13
N ASP A 36 27.88 21.37 1.75
CA ASP A 36 26.53 21.94 1.66
C ASP A 36 25.71 21.26 0.56
N ARG A 37 26.34 20.95 -0.57
CA ARG A 37 25.71 20.20 -1.67
C ARG A 37 25.31 18.80 -1.23
N LEU A 38 26.21 18.08 -0.55
CA LEU A 38 25.94 16.74 -0.04
C LEU A 38 24.85 16.78 1.04
N GLN A 39 24.90 17.74 1.97
CA GLN A 39 23.84 17.92 2.97
C GLN A 39 22.49 18.20 2.31
N LYS A 40 22.45 19.04 1.27
CA LYS A 40 21.22 19.32 0.52
C LYS A 40 20.70 18.09 -0.22
N GLN A 41 21.57 17.25 -0.75
CA GLN A 41 21.20 15.97 -1.35
C GLN A 41 20.68 14.98 -0.31
N ILE A 42 21.33 14.85 0.85
CA ILE A 42 20.88 14.01 1.97
C ILE A 42 19.53 14.50 2.48
N ALA A 43 19.35 15.81 2.66
CA ALA A 43 18.07 16.40 3.07
C ALA A 43 16.97 16.11 2.04
N ARG A 44 17.27 16.21 0.74
CA ARG A 44 16.34 15.87 -0.33
C ARG A 44 16.01 14.38 -0.36
N PHE A 45 17.00 13.51 -0.17
CA PHE A 45 16.78 12.07 -0.11
C PHE A 45 15.95 11.70 1.12
N ASN A 46 16.27 12.26 2.28
CA ASN A 46 15.48 12.11 3.50
C ASN A 46 14.06 12.68 3.33
N GLN A 47 13.86 13.76 2.58
CA GLN A 47 12.53 14.27 2.24
C GLN A 47 11.77 13.30 1.33
N ILE A 48 12.42 12.77 0.28
CA ILE A 48 11.81 11.74 -0.60
C ILE A 48 11.46 10.48 0.19
N LEU A 49 12.30 10.10 1.16
CA LEU A 49 12.01 9.01 2.07
C LEU A 49 10.89 9.36 3.06
N GLN A 50 10.80 10.61 3.55
CA GLN A 50 9.71 11.06 4.43
C GLN A 50 8.37 11.14 3.70
N ASP A 51 8.35 11.66 2.46
CA ASP A 51 7.18 11.65 1.58
C ASP A 51 6.71 10.20 1.31
N ASN A 52 7.61 9.21 1.41
CA ASN A 52 7.31 7.78 1.28
C ASN A 52 7.11 7.02 2.61
N VAL A 53 7.48 7.56 3.78
CA VAL A 53 7.51 6.78 5.05
C VAL A 53 6.84 7.46 6.24
N VAL A 54 6.71 8.78 6.35
CA VAL A 54 6.00 9.37 7.51
C VAL A 54 5.35 10.72 7.17
N THR A 55 4.12 10.65 6.70
CA THR A 55 3.11 11.62 7.11
C THR A 55 2.99 11.52 8.64
N PRO A 56 3.06 12.63 9.41
CA PRO A 56 2.45 12.63 10.73
C PRO A 56 1.03 12.10 10.55
N GLN A 57 0.59 11.22 11.45
CA GLN A 57 -0.75 10.63 11.52
C GLN A 57 -1.90 11.67 11.51
N GLU A 58 -2.08 12.40 10.42
CA GLU A 58 -3.40 12.52 9.82
C GLU A 58 -3.44 11.37 8.83
N ASN A 59 -4.25 10.36 9.15
CA ASN A 59 -4.55 9.31 8.20
C ASN A 59 -4.83 10.00 6.85
N PRO A 60 -4.15 9.63 5.73
CA PRO A 60 -4.74 9.95 4.43
C PRO A 60 -6.20 9.51 4.51
N PRO A 61 -7.17 10.23 3.89
CA PRO A 61 -8.50 9.68 3.79
C PRO A 61 -8.31 8.32 3.16
N LEU A 62 -8.36 7.27 3.98
CA LEU A 62 -8.42 5.91 3.51
C LEU A 62 -9.57 6.02 2.52
N THR A 63 -9.33 5.64 1.27
CA THR A 63 -10.48 5.44 0.39
C THR A 63 -11.46 4.60 1.21
N ARG A 64 -12.75 4.90 1.14
CA ARG A 64 -13.73 4.22 2.01
C ARG A 64 -13.52 2.70 1.96
N GLU A 65 -13.11 2.19 0.80
CA GLU A 65 -12.68 0.81 0.53
C GLU A 65 -11.40 0.36 1.29
N ASP A 66 -10.31 1.12 1.29
CA ASP A 66 -9.09 0.76 2.05
C ASP A 66 -9.33 0.76 3.57
N SER A 67 -10.19 1.67 4.04
CA SER A 67 -10.66 1.69 5.43
C SER A 67 -11.53 0.48 5.73
N LEU A 68 -12.43 0.16 4.81
CA LEU A 68 -13.38 -0.93 4.92
C LEU A 68 -12.66 -2.28 4.98
N HIS A 69 -11.76 -2.56 4.05
CA HIS A 69 -11.01 -3.81 4.02
C HIS A 69 -10.19 -4.04 5.29
N LYS A 70 -9.52 -2.98 5.78
CA LYS A 70 -8.71 -3.03 6.99
C LYS A 70 -9.56 -3.19 8.26
N ARG A 71 -10.71 -2.51 8.33
CA ARG A 71 -11.67 -2.64 9.44
C ARG A 71 -12.32 -4.03 9.44
N PHE A 72 -12.72 -4.53 8.27
CA PHE A 72 -13.36 -5.83 8.10
C PHE A 72 -12.39 -6.97 8.49
N ARG A 73 -11.13 -6.94 8.03
CA ARG A 73 -10.13 -7.95 8.40
C ARG A 73 -9.83 -7.98 9.91
N ARG A 74 -9.90 -6.83 10.62
CA ARG A 74 -9.67 -6.77 12.07
C ARG A 74 -10.79 -7.41 12.89
N MET A 75 -12.00 -7.52 12.36
CA MET A 75 -13.15 -8.07 13.09
C MET A 75 -13.19 -9.61 13.11
N LYS A 76 -12.20 -10.29 12.53
CA LYS A 76 -12.17 -11.77 12.42
C LYS A 76 -13.51 -12.32 11.92
N VAL A 77 -13.98 -11.76 10.80
CA VAL A 77 -15.26 -12.14 10.20
C VAL A 77 -15.24 -13.64 9.90
N PRO A 78 -16.30 -14.39 10.25
CA PRO A 78 -16.35 -15.83 10.00
C PRO A 78 -16.27 -16.10 8.50
N GLU A 79 -15.33 -16.95 8.10
CA GLU A 79 -15.25 -17.46 6.73
C GLU A 79 -16.31 -18.53 6.51
N PHE A 80 -16.77 -18.66 5.26
CA PHE A 80 -17.74 -19.68 4.89
C PHE A 80 -17.25 -20.46 3.69
N GLU A 81 -16.95 -21.73 3.90
CA GLU A 81 -16.38 -22.61 2.89
C GLU A 81 -17.45 -23.33 2.04
N GLY A 82 -18.70 -23.38 2.52
CA GLY A 82 -19.75 -24.28 2.04
C GLY A 82 -19.42 -25.76 2.27
N PRO A 83 -20.24 -26.70 1.78
CA PRO A 83 -21.62 -26.96 2.20
C PRO A 83 -21.66 -27.59 3.61
N THR A 84 -22.25 -26.84 4.54
CA THR A 84 -22.81 -27.38 5.79
C THR A 84 -24.31 -27.12 5.80
N ASN A 85 -25.05 -27.75 6.72
CA ASN A 85 -26.52 -27.69 6.79
C ASN A 85 -27.09 -26.25 6.73
N SER A 86 -28.36 -26.12 6.38
CA SER A 86 -29.07 -24.83 6.24
C SER A 86 -28.96 -23.98 7.50
N ILE A 87 -28.99 -24.61 8.68
CA ILE A 87 -28.87 -23.93 9.98
C ILE A 87 -27.52 -23.20 10.09
N GLU A 88 -26.42 -23.84 9.74
CA GLU A 88 -25.10 -23.21 9.75
C GLU A 88 -24.97 -22.10 8.70
N ALA A 89 -25.61 -22.28 7.53
CA ALA A 89 -25.68 -21.23 6.53
C ALA A 89 -26.49 -20.00 7.00
N ASP A 90 -27.61 -20.19 7.70
CA ASP A 90 -28.39 -19.08 8.29
C ASP A 90 -27.60 -18.40 9.42
N ASN A 91 -26.97 -19.17 10.31
CA ASN A 91 -26.16 -18.63 11.39
C ASN A 91 -25.02 -17.77 10.83
N TRP A 92 -24.31 -18.25 9.81
CA TRP A 92 -23.28 -17.46 9.15
C TRP A 92 -23.84 -16.18 8.51
N LEU A 93 -25.00 -16.27 7.84
CA LEU A 93 -25.63 -15.12 7.20
C LEU A 93 -26.08 -14.06 8.23
N LEU A 94 -26.55 -14.49 9.41
CA LEU A 94 -26.89 -13.60 10.52
C LEU A 94 -25.65 -12.94 11.13
N ASP A 95 -24.59 -13.71 11.38
CA ASP A 95 -23.36 -13.19 11.96
C ASP A 95 -22.72 -12.13 11.06
N ILE A 96 -22.67 -12.39 9.75
CA ILE A 96 -22.13 -11.41 8.81
C ILE A 96 -23.05 -10.19 8.67
N GLN A 97 -24.38 -10.37 8.70
CA GLN A 97 -25.34 -9.27 8.67
C GLN A 97 -25.05 -8.25 9.78
N VAL A 98 -24.94 -8.72 11.02
CA VAL A 98 -24.73 -7.87 12.21
C VAL A 98 -23.45 -7.06 12.07
N ILE A 99 -22.38 -7.68 11.59
CA ILE A 99 -21.08 -7.02 11.38
C ILE A 99 -21.19 -5.95 10.30
N LEU A 100 -21.81 -6.26 9.16
CA LEU A 100 -21.94 -5.34 8.03
C LEU A 100 -22.84 -4.14 8.39
N ASP A 101 -23.91 -4.36 9.15
CA ASP A 101 -24.79 -3.29 9.64
C ASP A 101 -24.09 -2.41 10.67
N PHE A 102 -23.34 -3.02 11.61
CA PHE A 102 -22.52 -2.28 12.57
C PHE A 102 -21.48 -1.37 11.89
N MET A 103 -20.96 -1.80 10.74
CA MET A 103 -20.02 -0.99 9.96
C MET A 103 -20.66 0.17 9.18
N GLY A 104 -21.98 0.18 9.00
CA GLY A 104 -22.70 1.20 8.23
C GLY A 104 -22.42 1.15 6.72
N LEU A 105 -22.35 -0.06 6.16
CA LEU A 105 -22.03 -0.26 4.74
C LEU A 105 -23.24 -0.06 3.83
N THR A 106 -22.98 0.42 2.61
CA THR A 106 -24.00 0.42 1.55
C THR A 106 -24.31 -0.99 1.09
N GLU A 107 -25.46 -1.18 0.46
CA GLU A 107 -25.88 -2.47 -0.09
C GLU A 107 -24.79 -3.15 -0.95
N GLN A 108 -24.12 -2.39 -1.82
CA GLN A 108 -23.06 -2.90 -2.68
C GLN A 108 -21.79 -3.26 -1.89
N GLU A 109 -21.43 -2.45 -0.89
CA GLU A 109 -20.30 -2.71 0.01
C GLU A 109 -20.55 -3.99 0.82
N LYS A 110 -21.79 -4.25 1.25
CA LYS A 110 -22.17 -5.48 1.94
C LYS A 110 -21.95 -6.71 1.06
N VAL A 111 -22.42 -6.67 -0.18
CA VAL A 111 -22.24 -7.76 -1.16
C VAL A 111 -20.75 -8.02 -1.42
N LEU A 112 -19.96 -6.95 -1.61
CA LEU A 112 -18.52 -7.05 -1.80
C LEU A 112 -17.84 -7.72 -0.60
N CYS A 113 -18.10 -7.24 0.62
CA CYS A 113 -17.52 -7.79 1.84
C CYS A 113 -17.91 -9.25 2.08
N ALA A 114 -19.19 -9.60 1.91
CA ALA A 114 -19.64 -10.98 2.07
C ALA A 114 -19.00 -11.92 1.05
N SER A 115 -18.91 -11.50 -0.21
CA SER A 115 -18.25 -12.32 -1.24
C SER A 115 -16.77 -12.59 -0.95
N PHE A 116 -16.10 -11.68 -0.24
CA PHE A 116 -14.67 -11.80 0.08
C PHE A 116 -14.37 -12.89 1.13
N VAL A 117 -15.32 -13.17 2.02
CA VAL A 117 -15.19 -14.20 3.08
C VAL A 117 -15.78 -15.55 2.69
N LEU A 118 -16.39 -15.66 1.50
CA LEU A 118 -16.68 -16.95 0.88
C LEU A 118 -15.37 -17.61 0.44
N LYS A 119 -15.21 -18.88 0.79
CA LYS A 119 -14.04 -19.71 0.49
C LYS A 119 -14.47 -21.01 -0.18
N LYS A 120 -13.51 -21.74 -0.75
CA LYS A 120 -13.69 -23.08 -1.32
C LYS A 120 -14.96 -23.18 -2.20
N ASP A 121 -15.90 -24.05 -1.87
CA ASP A 121 -17.08 -24.33 -2.69
C ASP A 121 -18.03 -23.14 -2.73
N ALA A 122 -18.17 -22.39 -1.64
CA ALA A 122 -18.96 -21.17 -1.61
C ALA A 122 -18.37 -20.09 -2.52
N GLN A 123 -17.04 -19.99 -2.60
CA GLN A 123 -16.37 -19.07 -3.52
C GLN A 123 -16.62 -19.46 -4.99
N HIS A 124 -16.51 -20.74 -5.32
CA HIS A 124 -16.81 -21.23 -6.67
C HIS A 124 -18.26 -20.95 -7.07
N TRP A 125 -19.22 -21.20 -6.16
CA TRP A 125 -20.62 -20.84 -6.37
C TRP A 125 -20.79 -19.35 -6.64
N TRP A 126 -20.16 -18.49 -5.85
CA TRP A 126 -20.27 -17.04 -6.05
C TRP A 126 -19.75 -16.60 -7.43
N MET A 127 -18.66 -17.19 -7.92
CA MET A 127 -18.17 -16.93 -9.29
C MET A 127 -19.23 -17.27 -10.35
N THR A 128 -20.03 -18.34 -10.15
CA THR A 128 -21.15 -18.65 -11.06
C THR A 128 -22.26 -17.61 -11.00
N VAL A 129 -22.48 -16.96 -9.84
CA VAL A 129 -23.44 -15.87 -9.67
C VAL A 129 -22.98 -14.65 -10.47
N GLN A 130 -21.69 -14.32 -10.35
CA GLN A 130 -21.06 -13.20 -11.06
C GLN A 130 -21.13 -13.34 -12.58
N MET A 131 -21.15 -14.57 -13.12
CA MET A 131 -21.32 -14.81 -14.55
C MET A 131 -22.76 -14.61 -15.05
N ARG A 132 -23.76 -14.87 -14.20
CA ARG A 132 -25.19 -14.79 -14.59
C ARG A 132 -25.85 -13.45 -14.24
N ARG A 133 -25.27 -12.68 -13.32
CA ARG A 133 -25.88 -11.45 -12.77
C ARG A 133 -24.88 -10.32 -12.67
N ASN A 134 -25.37 -9.09 -12.85
CA ASN A 134 -24.57 -7.90 -12.60
C ASN A 134 -24.45 -7.63 -11.10
N VAL A 135 -23.35 -8.09 -10.50
CA VAL A 135 -23.08 -7.92 -9.07
C VAL A 135 -22.73 -6.49 -8.66
N THR A 136 -22.35 -5.63 -9.60
CA THR A 136 -22.00 -4.23 -9.29
C THR A 136 -23.21 -3.40 -8.85
N THR A 137 -24.41 -3.80 -9.29
CA THR A 137 -25.68 -3.16 -8.94
C THR A 137 -26.53 -4.03 -8.01
N MET A 138 -26.00 -5.15 -7.54
CA MET A 138 -26.74 -6.11 -6.71
C MET A 138 -26.97 -5.53 -5.31
N SER A 139 -28.22 -5.62 -4.84
CA SER A 139 -28.54 -5.25 -3.46
C SER A 139 -28.13 -6.35 -2.50
N TRP A 140 -28.05 -6.03 -1.21
CA TRP A 140 -27.77 -7.05 -0.20
C TRP A 140 -28.90 -8.10 -0.14
N GLN A 141 -30.14 -7.66 -0.31
CA GLN A 141 -31.30 -8.56 -0.36
C GLN A 141 -31.20 -9.56 -1.53
N ASP A 142 -30.74 -9.14 -2.70
CA ASP A 142 -30.54 -10.03 -3.85
C ASP A 142 -29.47 -11.09 -3.56
N PHE A 143 -28.38 -10.70 -2.88
CA PHE A 143 -27.36 -11.63 -2.41
C PHE A 143 -27.95 -12.67 -1.45
N MET A 144 -28.74 -12.26 -0.46
CA MET A 144 -29.39 -13.17 0.48
C MET A 144 -30.31 -14.17 -0.24
N ILE A 145 -31.05 -13.73 -1.26
CA ILE A 145 -31.92 -14.61 -2.06
C ILE A 145 -31.08 -15.66 -2.81
N GLU A 146 -30.00 -15.25 -3.46
CA GLU A 146 -29.09 -16.17 -4.16
C GLU A 146 -28.45 -17.17 -3.18
N PHE A 147 -27.96 -16.68 -2.05
CA PHE A 147 -27.34 -17.48 -1.01
C PHE A 147 -28.32 -18.52 -0.45
N ARG A 148 -29.53 -18.08 -0.09
CA ARG A 148 -30.56 -19.00 0.40
C ARG A 148 -30.98 -20.00 -0.66
N ALA A 149 -31.16 -19.57 -1.91
CA ALA A 149 -31.51 -20.49 -2.99
C ALA A 149 -30.46 -21.59 -3.19
N MET A 150 -29.19 -21.30 -2.94
CA MET A 150 -28.11 -22.29 -3.03
C MET A 150 -28.10 -23.29 -1.88
N TYR A 151 -28.23 -22.83 -0.63
CA TYR A 151 -28.02 -23.68 0.54
C TYR A 151 -29.31 -24.27 1.12
N TYR A 152 -30.47 -23.66 0.87
CA TYR A 152 -31.76 -24.09 1.42
C TYR A 152 -32.49 -25.05 0.48
N ASN A 153 -32.38 -24.83 -0.83
CA ASN A 153 -32.97 -25.75 -1.80
C ASN A 153 -32.15 -27.06 -1.95
N ARG A 154 -30.87 -27.06 -1.55
CA ARG A 154 -30.06 -28.28 -1.56
C ARG A 154 -30.51 -29.32 -0.52
N GLU A 155 -31.11 -28.90 0.59
CA GLU A 155 -31.62 -29.84 1.60
C GLU A 155 -32.91 -30.53 1.16
N ILE A 156 -33.78 -29.86 0.42
CA ILE A 156 -35.08 -30.39 -0.01
C ILE A 156 -34.93 -31.47 -1.10
N LEU A 157 -33.78 -31.54 -1.77
CA LEU A 157 -33.49 -32.52 -2.83
C LEU A 157 -32.74 -33.77 -2.35
N THR A 158 -32.44 -33.87 -1.05
CA THR A 158 -31.72 -35.02 -0.47
C THR A 158 -32.48 -35.72 0.66
N ALA A 159 -33.71 -35.29 0.97
CA ALA A 159 -34.66 -35.99 1.84
C ALA A 159 -35.60 -36.88 1.01
#